data_AF-A0A9X4B245-F1
#
_entry.id   AF-A0A9X4B245-F1
#
_cell.length_a   1.000
_cell.length_b   1.000
_cell.length_c   1.000
_cell.angle_alpha   90.00
_cell.angle_beta   90.00
_cell.angle_gamma   90.00
#
_symmetry.space_group_name_H-M   'P 1'
#
loop_
_entity.id
_entity.type
_entity.pdbx_description
1 polymer ?
#
loop_
_entity_poly.entity_id
_entity_poly.type
_entity_poly.pdbx_seq_one_letter_code
_entity_poly.pdbx_strand_id
1 'polypeptide(L)'
;MEINKKIWSITAVIFSVMTLLLIGMYFGGYIKFDFVMIALGLSELFSGISQMELSNRTNSNAVRRRNKSVGIFSIIIGIVIFSMAIFQIFF
;
A
#
# COMPACT_ATOMS: atom_id res chain seq x y z
N MET A 1 6.99 19.66 -13.05
CA MET A 1 7.44 18.28 -12.74
C MET A 1 7.45 18.00 -11.22
N GLU A 2 6.39 18.41 -10.50
CA GLU A 2 6.23 18.19 -9.04
C GLU A 2 4.86 17.63 -8.63
N ILE A 3 3.95 17.48 -9.60
CA ILE A 3 2.59 16.99 -9.33
C ILE A 3 2.60 15.47 -9.17
N ASN A 4 3.28 14.76 -10.07
CA ASN A 4 3.45 13.30 -10.00
C ASN A 4 4.13 12.84 -8.69
N LYS A 5 4.87 13.76 -8.09
CA LYS A 5 5.72 13.57 -6.91
C LYS A 5 4.97 13.50 -5.57
N LYS A 6 3.74 14.02 -5.52
CA LYS A 6 2.84 13.95 -4.34
C LYS A 6 1.72 12.92 -4.54
N ILE A 7 1.45 12.54 -5.79
CA ILE A 7 0.36 11.62 -6.13
C ILE A 7 0.53 10.30 -5.38
N TRP A 8 1.70 9.68 -5.37
CA TRP A 8 1.87 8.38 -4.71
C TRP A 8 1.61 8.41 -3.19
N SER A 9 2.07 9.46 -2.52
CA SER A 9 1.80 9.65 -1.09
C SER A 9 0.31 9.91 -0.83
N ILE A 10 -0.34 10.72 -1.66
CA ILE A 10 -1.78 10.99 -1.56
C ILE A 10 -2.58 9.71 -1.83
N THR A 11 -2.24 8.95 -2.86
CA THR A 11 -2.87 7.67 -3.20
C THR A 11 -2.71 6.67 -2.06
N ALA A 12 -1.52 6.56 -1.46
CA ALA A 12 -1.28 5.69 -0.31
C ALA A 12 -2.19 6.06 0.88
N VAL A 13 -2.37 7.35 1.16
CA VAL A 13 -3.26 7.83 2.23
C VAL A 13 -4.72 7.48 1.91
N ILE A 14 -5.18 7.74 0.68
CA ILE A 14 -6.56 7.44 0.27
C ILE A 14 -6.86 5.94 0.42
N PHE A 15 -5.96 5.08 -0.07
CA PHE A 15 -6.14 3.64 0.05
C PHE A 15 -6.08 3.16 1.50
N SER A 16 -5.20 3.75 2.33
CA SER A 16 -5.14 3.42 3.76
C SER A 16 -6.44 3.77 4.49
N VAL A 17 -7.01 4.95 4.22
CA VAL A 17 -8.31 5.36 4.77
C VAL A 17 -9.43 4.43 4.28
N MET A 18 -9.42 4.07 3.01
CA MET A 18 -10.38 3.13 2.44
C MET A 18 -10.27 1.75 3.10
N THR A 19 -9.05 1.24 3.32
CA THR A 19 -8.81 -0.02 4.04
C THR A 19 -9.39 0.03 5.45
N LEU A 20 -9.21 1.13 6.19
CA LEU A 20 -9.81 1.30 7.52
C LEU A 20 -11.34 1.27 7.50
N LEU A 21 -11.97 1.92 6.51
CA LEU A 21 -13.42 1.87 6.34
C LEU A 21 -13.90 0.45 6.04
N LEU A 22 -13.20 -0.27 5.15
CA LEU A 22 -13.52 -1.64 4.81
C LEU A 22 -13.35 -2.59 6.00
N ILE A 23 -12.33 -2.39 6.84
CA ILE A 23 -12.18 -3.14 8.10
C ILE A 23 -13.44 -2.94 8.98
N GLY A 24 -13.91 -1.71 9.13
CA GLY A 24 -15.14 -1.42 9.87
C GLY A 24 -16.36 -2.12 9.29
N MET A 25 -16.52 -2.11 7.96
CA MET A 25 -17.61 -2.79 7.27
C MET A 25 -17.53 -4.32 7.42
N TYR A 26 -16.33 -4.90 7.43
CA TYR A 26 -16.12 -6.32 7.65
C TYR A 26 -16.55 -6.76 9.06
N PHE A 27 -16.11 -6.04 10.10
CA PHE A 27 -16.55 -6.32 11.47
C PHE A 27 -18.05 -6.08 11.69
N GLY A 28 -18.65 -5.18 10.92
CA GLY A 28 -20.11 -5.00 10.85
C GLY A 28 -20.85 -6.09 10.08
N GLY A 29 -20.16 -7.03 9.45
CA GLY A 29 -20.76 -8.14 8.68
C GLY A 29 -21.27 -7.75 7.29
N TYR A 30 -20.94 -6.57 6.78
CA TYR A 30 -21.46 -6.07 5.50
C TYR A 30 -20.69 -6.58 4.27
N ILE A 31 -19.41 -6.94 4.45
CA ILE A 31 -18.54 -7.37 3.35
C ILE A 31 -17.70 -8.58 3.75
N LYS A 32 -17.21 -9.32 2.75
CA LYS A 32 -16.23 -10.39 2.95
C LYS A 32 -14.83 -9.83 3.22
N PHE A 33 -14.02 -10.59 3.93
CA PHE A 33 -12.64 -10.24 4.26
C PHE A 33 -11.76 -10.04 3.02
N ASP A 34 -12.05 -10.75 1.92
CA ASP A 34 -11.26 -10.68 0.68
C ASP A 34 -11.18 -9.24 0.12
N PHE A 35 -12.25 -8.47 0.23
CA PHE A 35 -12.28 -7.06 -0.18
C PHE A 35 -11.38 -6.17 0.69
N VAL A 36 -11.31 -6.46 1.99
CA VAL A 36 -10.39 -5.78 2.92
C VAL A 36 -8.94 -6.08 2.52
N MET A 37 -8.66 -7.34 2.20
CA MET A 37 -7.32 -7.79 1.81
C MET A 37 -6.87 -7.19 0.48
N ILE A 38 -7.76 -7.06 -0.52
CA ILE A 38 -7.44 -6.34 -1.75
C ILE A 38 -7.02 -4.90 -1.46
N ALA A 39 -7.83 -4.17 -0.67
CA ALA A 39 -7.55 -2.78 -0.35
C ALA A 39 -6.25 -2.64 0.46
N LEU A 40 -5.99 -3.57 1.39
CA LEU A 40 -4.75 -3.63 2.16
C LEU A 40 -3.53 -3.87 1.25
N GLY A 41 -3.62 -4.81 0.31
CA GLY A 41 -2.55 -5.08 -0.66
C GLY A 41 -2.24 -3.84 -1.52
N LEU A 42 -3.27 -3.14 -1.99
CA LEU A 42 -3.12 -1.88 -2.73
C LEU A 42 -2.51 -0.76 -1.86
N SER A 43 -2.93 -0.64 -0.59
CA SER A 43 -2.35 0.31 0.37
C SER A 43 -0.85 0.09 0.55
N GLU A 44 -0.42 -1.16 0.73
CA GLU A 44 1.01 -1.52 0.86
C GLU A 44 1.78 -1.24 -0.43
N LEU A 45 1.21 -1.54 -1.60
CA LEU A 45 1.83 -1.22 -2.90
C LEU A 45 2.09 0.29 -3.05
N PHE A 46 1.07 1.12 -2.80
CA PHE A 46 1.23 2.58 -2.95
C PHE A 46 2.11 3.19 -1.86
N SER A 47 2.03 2.67 -0.62
CA SER A 47 2.94 3.04 0.46
C SER A 47 4.39 2.73 0.09
N GLY A 48 4.63 1.54 -0.48
CA GLY A 48 5.96 1.11 -0.91
C GLY A 48 6.52 1.99 -2.04
N ILE A 49 5.70 2.30 -3.05
CA ILE A 49 6.06 3.23 -4.13
C ILE A 49 6.39 4.62 -3.56
N SER A 50 5.56 5.13 -2.64
CA SER A 50 5.79 6.42 -1.97
C SER A 50 7.12 6.43 -1.20
N GLN A 51 7.48 5.34 -0.51
CA GLN A 51 8.75 5.25 0.23
C GLN A 51 9.96 5.13 -0.70
N MET A 52 9.86 4.39 -1.80
CA MET A 52 10.90 4.35 -2.83
C MET A 52 11.13 5.74 -3.43
N GLU A 53 10.06 6.48 -3.70
CA GLU A 53 10.16 7.83 -4.23
C GLU A 53 10.78 8.80 -3.22
N LEU A 54 10.40 8.69 -1.94
CA LEU A 54 11.01 9.46 -0.85
C LEU A 54 12.52 9.15 -0.72
N SER A 55 12.90 7.88 -0.91
CA SER A 55 14.31 7.48 -0.88
C SER A 55 15.14 8.20 -1.95
N ASN A 56 14.61 8.32 -3.18
CA ASN A 56 15.30 8.95 -4.30
C ASN A 56 15.54 10.45 -4.10
N ARG A 57 14.79 11.09 -3.19
CA ARG A 57 14.90 12.53 -2.91
C ARG A 57 15.66 12.86 -1.63
N THR A 58 16.03 11.84 -0.85
CA THR A 58 16.68 12.05 0.43
C THR A 58 18.19 12.14 0.27
N ASN A 59 18.79 13.26 0.67
CA ASN A 59 20.24 13.47 0.62
C ASN A 59 21.01 12.66 1.67
N SER A 60 20.36 12.29 2.79
CA SER A 60 20.97 11.42 3.79
C SER A 60 21.03 9.97 3.29
N ASN A 61 22.25 9.45 3.10
CA ASN A 61 22.48 8.08 2.63
C ASN A 61 21.82 7.02 3.53
N ALA A 62 21.84 7.22 4.85
CA ALA A 62 21.22 6.29 5.81
C ALA A 62 19.69 6.27 5.64
N VAL A 63 19.07 7.44 5.57
CA VAL A 63 17.60 7.57 5.41
C VAL A 63 17.17 7.07 4.03
N ARG A 64 17.94 7.35 2.98
CA ARG A 64 17.70 6.81 1.63
C ARG A 64 17.69 5.28 1.62
N ARG A 65 18.73 4.63 2.18
CA ARG A 65 18.79 3.16 2.21
C ARG A 65 17.61 2.56 2.99
N ARG A 66 17.26 3.15 4.13
CA ARG A 66 16.11 2.72 4.94
C ARG A 66 14.80 2.82 4.15
N ASN A 67 14.48 4.00 3.61
CA ASN A 67 13.24 4.21 2.87
C ASN A 67 13.16 3.32 1.62
N LYS A 68 14.28 3.08 0.94
CA LYS A 68 14.34 2.14 -0.19
C LYS A 68 14.05 0.71 0.26
N SER A 69 14.64 0.26 1.36
CA SER A 69 14.44 -1.09 1.89
C SER A 69 12.99 -1.32 2.32
N VAL A 70 12.41 -0.37 3.06
CA VAL A 70 11.01 -0.45 3.50
C VAL A 70 10.07 -0.38 2.29
N GLY A 71 10.36 0.49 1.31
CA GLY A 71 9.56 0.58 0.09
C GLY A 71 9.51 -0.73 -0.70
N ILE A 72 10.66 -1.39 -0.88
CA ILE A 72 10.74 -2.70 -1.54
C ILE A 72 9.95 -3.76 -0.75
N PHE A 73 10.11 -3.78 0.57
CA PHE A 73 9.40 -4.72 1.43
C PHE A 73 7.88 -4.56 1.37
N SER A 74 7.37 -3.32 1.47
CA SER A 74 5.94 -3.04 1.33
C SER A 74 5.40 -3.43 -0.04
N ILE A 75 6.16 -3.22 -1.13
CA ILE A 75 5.74 -3.68 -2.46
C ILE A 75 5.62 -5.21 -2.49
N ILE A 76 6.60 -5.95 -1.96
CA ILE A 76 6.57 -7.41 -1.94
C ILE A 76 5.36 -7.92 -1.16
N ILE A 77 5.14 -7.40 0.05
CA ILE A 77 3.98 -7.77 0.86
C ILE A 77 2.67 -7.42 0.14
N GLY A 78 2.59 -6.23 -0.45
CA GLY A 78 1.42 -5.78 -1.20
C GLY A 78 1.08 -6.72 -2.36
N ILE A 79 2.07 -7.14 -3.15
CA ILE A 79 1.88 -8.12 -4.24
C ILE A 79 1.37 -9.46 -3.69
N VAL A 80 1.98 -9.97 -2.61
CA VAL A 80 1.57 -11.25 -2.01
C VAL A 80 0.12 -11.21 -1.51
N ILE A 81 -0.23 -10.20 -0.70
CA ILE A 81 -1.58 -10.02 -0.17
C ILE A 81 -2.60 -9.89 -1.31
N PHE A 82 -2.31 -9.03 -2.29
CA PHE A 82 -3.21 -8.80 -3.42
C PHE A 82 -3.43 -10.07 -4.25
N SER A 83 -2.36 -10.81 -4.52
CA SER A 83 -2.42 -12.06 -5.30
C SER A 83 -3.19 -13.15 -4.57
N MET A 84 -2.96 -13.31 -3.25
CA MET A 84 -3.71 -14.25 -2.41
C MET A 84 -5.20 -13.90 -2.35
N ALA A 85 -5.53 -12.62 -2.19
CA ALA A 85 -6.92 -12.16 -2.13
C ALA A 85 -7.65 -12.39 -3.47
N ILE A 86 -7.00 -12.13 -4.60
CA ILE A 86 -7.56 -12.44 -5.92
C ILE A 86 -7.76 -13.95 -6.07
N PHE A 87 -6.76 -14.76 -5.71
CA PHE A 87 -6.86 -16.21 -5.82
C PHE A 87 -8.07 -16.75 -5.04
N GLN A 88 -8.26 -16.28 -3.81
CA GLN A 88 -9.38 -16.68 -2.95
C GLN A 88 -10.76 -16.23 -3.45
N ILE A 89 -10.83 -15.19 -4.29
CA ILE A 89 -12.11 -14.75 -4.89
C ILE A 89 -12.50 -15.65 -6.07
N PHE A 90 -11.52 -16.16 -6.82
CA PHE A 90 -11.75 -16.90 -8.07
C PHE A 90 -11.70 -18.42 -7.91
N PHE A 91 -11.08 -18.96 -6.86
CA PHE A 91 -10.95 -20.39 -6.57
C PHE A 91 -11.47 -20.73 -5.18
#